data_AF-A0A6G7Y6L9-F1
#
_entry.id   AF-A0A6G7Y6L9-F1
#
_cell.length_a   1.000
_cell.length_b   1.000
_cell.length_c   1.000
_cell.angle_alpha   90.00
_cell.angle_beta   90.00
_cell.angle_gamma   90.00
#
_symmetry.space_group_name_H-M   'P 1'
#
loop_
_entity.id
_entity.type
_entity.pdbx_description
1 polymer ?
#
loop_
_entity_poly.entity_id
_entity_poly.type
_entity_poly.pdbx_seq_one_letter_code
_entity_poly.pdbx_strand_id
1 'polypeptide(L)'
;MTRHQLTATLTALNREWAALCHEHRRLPSSWRLACAGVPADKGLEQVLDAVRADPDATLLGLLALHRAGDPLAGRVVIQAMLGKLVLMAVRDAQASLPDYLAAMWERVASYPVNRRRRRVAANLALDTLKSVKSNRWQLGSELPGLHAESVTGAAPDPAAALDDADRVLAEGARLGVISELIRATMRCVYVEGRTGADAAAVLGATPSAVRQRCSQGVRALRASAPVLAGQLVG
;
A
#
# COMPACT_ATOMS: atom_id res chain seq x y z
N MET A 1 7.86 -19.68 0.89
CA MET A 1 7.38 -19.42 2.27
C MET A 1 7.46 -20.71 3.11
N THR A 2 8.11 -20.70 4.26
CA THR A 2 8.09 -21.87 5.16
C THR A 2 6.71 -21.96 5.83
N ARG A 3 6.13 -23.17 5.90
CA ARG A 3 4.82 -23.41 6.54
C ARG A 3 4.75 -22.84 7.97
N HIS A 4 5.90 -22.72 8.62
CA HIS A 4 6.05 -22.16 9.97
C HIS A 4 5.67 -20.67 10.08
N GLN A 5 6.11 -19.81 9.16
CA GLN A 5 5.84 -18.36 9.24
C GLN A 5 4.35 -18.05 9.08
N LEU A 6 3.68 -18.71 8.14
CA LEU A 6 2.23 -18.60 7.96
C LEU A 6 1.49 -18.98 9.25
N THR A 7 1.84 -20.11 9.85
CA THR A 7 1.19 -20.60 11.08
C THR A 7 1.41 -19.64 12.25
N ALA A 8 2.62 -19.11 12.42
CA ALA A 8 2.93 -18.20 13.52
C ALA A 8 2.17 -16.87 13.42
N THR A 9 2.20 -16.21 12.25
CA THR A 9 1.49 -14.94 12.02
C THR A 9 -0.02 -15.12 12.15
N LEU A 10 -0.58 -16.17 11.57
CA LEU A 10 -2.01 -16.47 11.68
C LEU A 10 -2.45 -16.73 13.13
N THR A 11 -1.64 -17.49 13.88
CA THR A 11 -1.90 -17.76 15.30
C THR A 11 -1.87 -16.48 16.12
N ALA A 12 -0.89 -15.60 15.89
CA ALA A 12 -0.80 -14.31 16.58
C ALA A 12 -2.02 -13.42 16.30
N LEU A 13 -2.42 -13.28 15.03
CA LEU A 13 -3.58 -12.47 14.65
C LEU A 13 -4.90 -13.00 15.21
N ASN A 14 -5.09 -14.33 15.26
CA ASN A 14 -6.29 -14.92 15.84
C ASN A 14 -6.32 -14.79 17.37
N ARG A 15 -5.15 -14.87 18.04
CA ARG A 15 -5.06 -14.62 19.49
C ARG A 15 -5.39 -13.17 19.82
N GLU A 16 -4.80 -12.23 19.08
CA GLU A 16 -5.12 -10.80 19.21
C GLU A 16 -6.60 -10.56 18.95
N TRP A 17 -7.18 -11.16 17.91
CA TRP A 17 -8.60 -11.05 17.61
C TRP A 17 -9.48 -11.52 18.78
N ALA A 18 -9.16 -12.66 19.39
CA ALA A 18 -9.89 -13.15 20.56
C ALA A 18 -9.82 -12.16 21.74
N ALA A 19 -8.67 -11.53 21.96
CA ALA A 19 -8.51 -10.49 22.98
C ALA A 19 -9.37 -9.25 22.66
N LEU A 20 -9.37 -8.79 21.41
CA LEU A 20 -10.19 -7.66 20.98
C LEU A 20 -11.70 -7.95 21.11
N CYS A 21 -12.15 -9.17 20.79
CA CYS A 21 -13.54 -9.57 21.01
C CYS A 21 -13.92 -9.55 22.50
N HIS A 22 -13.00 -9.97 23.37
CA HIS A 22 -13.21 -9.95 24.82
C HIS A 22 -13.27 -8.52 25.38
N GLU A 23 -12.45 -7.62 24.87
CA GLU A 23 -12.42 -6.20 25.24
C GLU A 23 -13.66 -5.46 24.72
N HIS A 24 -14.04 -5.71 23.47
CA HIS A 24 -15.15 -5.04 22.78
C HIS A 24 -16.40 -5.92 22.69
N ARG A 25 -16.93 -6.31 23.86
CA ARG A 25 -18.22 -7.05 23.96
C ARG A 25 -19.41 -6.24 23.48
N ARG A 26 -19.27 -4.92 23.40
CA ARG A 26 -20.23 -3.98 22.82
C ARG A 26 -19.52 -3.11 21.79
N LEU A 27 -20.18 -2.86 20.67
CA LEU A 27 -19.63 -2.00 19.64
C LEU A 27 -19.56 -0.54 20.10
N PRO A 28 -18.53 0.20 19.65
CA PRO A 28 -18.49 1.65 19.83
C PRO A 28 -19.76 2.30 19.28
N SER A 29 -20.28 3.30 19.99
CA SER A 29 -21.48 4.04 19.58
C SER A 29 -21.35 4.67 18.19
N SER A 30 -20.15 5.13 17.84
CA SER A 30 -19.79 5.68 16.52
C SER A 30 -20.02 4.68 15.36
N TRP A 31 -20.00 3.37 15.63
CA TRP A 31 -20.13 2.34 14.60
C TRP A 31 -21.58 2.07 14.22
N ARG A 32 -22.55 2.47 15.03
CA ARG A 32 -23.98 2.20 14.77
C ARG A 32 -24.46 2.76 13.43
N LEU A 33 -23.97 3.94 13.05
CA LEU A 33 -24.34 4.58 11.77
C LEU A 33 -23.63 3.95 10.57
N ALA A 34 -22.41 3.45 10.78
CA ALA A 34 -21.56 2.92 9.72
C ALA A 34 -21.84 1.43 9.42
N CYS A 35 -22.22 0.66 10.44
CA CYS A 35 -22.50 -0.78 10.35
C CYS A 35 -24.00 -1.05 10.52
N ALA A 36 -24.84 -0.29 9.82
CA ALA A 36 -26.30 -0.39 9.90
C ALA A 36 -26.74 -1.85 9.67
N GLY A 37 -27.18 -2.53 10.73
CA GLY A 37 -27.52 -3.95 10.72
C GLY A 37 -26.92 -4.73 11.90
N VAL A 38 -25.86 -4.23 12.54
CA VAL A 38 -25.33 -4.84 13.78
C VAL A 38 -25.97 -4.17 15.01
N PRO A 39 -26.71 -4.91 15.85
CA PRO A 39 -27.26 -4.36 17.08
C PRO A 39 -26.15 -3.86 18.02
N ALA A 40 -26.37 -2.72 18.67
CA ALA A 40 -25.34 -2.04 19.48
C ALA A 40 -24.96 -2.80 20.77
N ASP A 41 -25.78 -3.75 21.21
CA ASP A 41 -25.52 -4.66 22.33
C ASP A 41 -24.58 -5.82 21.96
N LYS A 42 -24.20 -5.93 20.68
CA LYS A 42 -23.32 -6.98 20.16
C LYS A 42 -21.87 -6.52 20.05
N GLY A 43 -20.96 -7.47 19.91
CA GLY A 43 -19.52 -7.23 19.85
C GLY A 43 -18.96 -7.33 18.43
N LEU A 44 -17.63 -7.36 18.33
CA LEU A 44 -16.91 -7.40 17.04
C LEU A 44 -17.22 -8.63 16.18
N GLU A 45 -17.57 -9.77 16.78
CA GLU A 45 -17.90 -10.99 16.03
C GLU A 45 -19.12 -10.79 15.13
N GLN A 46 -20.14 -10.07 15.60
CA GLN A 46 -21.35 -9.79 14.81
C GLN A 46 -21.06 -8.84 13.64
N VAL A 47 -19.99 -8.05 13.71
CA VAL A 47 -19.54 -7.24 12.56
C VAL A 47 -19.03 -8.16 11.44
N LEU A 48 -18.34 -9.24 11.77
CA LEU A 48 -17.90 -10.21 10.75
C LEU A 48 -19.10 -10.93 10.11
N ASP A 49 -20.15 -11.21 10.88
CA ASP A 49 -21.41 -11.74 10.34
C ASP A 49 -22.09 -10.74 9.40
N ALA A 50 -22.13 -9.46 9.78
CA ALA A 50 -22.66 -8.40 8.92
C ALA A 50 -21.84 -8.24 7.63
N VAL A 51 -20.51 -8.36 7.67
CA VAL A 51 -19.68 -8.38 6.46
C VAL A 51 -20.02 -9.57 5.56
N ARG A 52 -20.41 -10.72 6.10
CA ARG A 52 -20.85 -11.86 5.28
C ARG A 52 -22.22 -11.63 4.64
N ALA A 53 -23.13 -10.99 5.36
CA ALA A 53 -24.48 -10.70 4.90
C ALA A 53 -24.51 -9.57 3.86
N ASP A 54 -23.84 -8.44 4.14
CA ASP A 54 -23.68 -7.31 3.23
C ASP A 54 -22.22 -6.79 3.27
N PRO A 55 -21.33 -7.40 2.46
CA PRO A 55 -19.91 -7.05 2.47
C PRO A 55 -19.65 -5.63 2.01
N ASP A 56 -20.37 -5.12 1.01
CA ASP A 56 -20.09 -3.81 0.44
C ASP A 56 -20.48 -2.70 1.42
N ALA A 57 -21.70 -2.74 1.98
CA ALA A 57 -22.14 -1.73 2.93
C ALA A 57 -21.28 -1.74 4.20
N THR A 58 -21.08 -2.92 4.79
CA THR A 58 -20.36 -3.05 6.06
C THR A 58 -18.88 -2.67 5.92
N LEU A 59 -18.20 -3.13 4.86
CA LEU A 59 -16.79 -2.76 4.64
C LEU A 59 -16.63 -1.27 4.32
N LEU A 60 -17.56 -0.65 3.58
CA LEU A 60 -17.52 0.80 3.37
C LEU A 60 -17.66 1.58 4.68
N GLY A 61 -18.56 1.15 5.56
CA GLY A 61 -18.73 1.73 6.89
C GLY A 61 -17.44 1.67 7.71
N LEU A 62 -16.82 0.49 7.78
CA LEU A 62 -15.55 0.30 8.49
C LEU A 62 -14.40 1.11 7.88
N LEU A 63 -14.31 1.18 6.55
CA LEU A 63 -13.30 1.98 5.85
C LEU A 63 -13.50 3.49 6.09
N ALA A 64 -14.76 3.94 6.17
CA ALA A 64 -15.08 5.33 6.51
C ALA A 64 -14.71 5.67 7.96
N LEU A 65 -15.02 4.79 8.91
CA LEU A 65 -14.60 4.92 10.31
C LEU A 65 -13.07 4.96 10.45
N HIS A 66 -12.37 4.06 9.75
CA HIS A 66 -10.91 4.05 9.76
C HIS A 66 -10.32 5.35 9.22
N ARG A 67 -10.86 5.86 8.11
CA ARG A 67 -10.46 7.16 7.54
C ARG A 67 -10.76 8.33 8.48
N ALA A 68 -11.78 8.21 9.33
CA ALA A 68 -12.11 9.18 10.37
C ALA A 68 -11.21 9.07 11.62
N GLY A 69 -10.27 8.12 11.64
CA GLY A 69 -9.27 7.97 12.70
C GLY A 69 -9.50 6.79 13.64
N ASP A 70 -10.46 5.89 13.35
CA ASP A 70 -10.70 4.69 14.16
C ASP A 70 -9.74 3.54 13.76
N PRO A 71 -8.71 3.22 14.56
CA PRO A 71 -7.77 2.17 14.21
C PRO A 71 -8.39 0.76 14.27
N LEU A 72 -9.38 0.55 15.15
CA LEU A 72 -10.04 -0.74 15.32
C LEU A 72 -10.84 -1.10 14.07
N ALA A 73 -11.47 -0.12 13.42
CA ALA A 73 -12.22 -0.35 12.19
C ALA A 73 -11.34 -0.91 11.07
N GLY A 74 -10.13 -0.35 10.89
CA GLY A 74 -9.14 -0.87 9.95
C GLY A 74 -8.72 -2.31 10.28
N ARG A 75 -8.49 -2.59 11.58
CA ARG A 75 -8.12 -3.93 12.06
C ARG A 75 -9.23 -4.97 11.83
N VAL A 76 -10.51 -4.60 11.96
CA VAL A 76 -11.66 -5.48 11.65
C VAL A 76 -11.72 -5.78 10.16
N VAL A 77 -11.44 -4.82 9.28
CA VAL A 77 -11.35 -5.08 7.83
C VAL A 77 -10.26 -6.11 7.52
N ILE A 78 -9.08 -6.01 8.16
CA ILE A 78 -8.02 -7.01 8.03
C ILE A 78 -8.52 -8.38 8.49
N GLN A 79 -9.22 -8.47 9.62
CA GLN A 79 -9.76 -9.74 10.11
C GLN A 79 -10.75 -10.36 9.12
N ALA A 80 -11.68 -9.56 8.58
CA ALA A 80 -12.66 -10.01 7.60
C ALA A 80 -12.01 -10.52 6.30
N MET A 81 -10.86 -9.95 5.94
CA MET A 81 -10.11 -10.31 4.73
C MET A 81 -9.07 -11.43 4.96
N LEU A 82 -8.78 -11.79 6.22
CA LEU A 82 -7.67 -12.68 6.60
C LEU A 82 -7.71 -14.03 5.87
N GLY A 83 -8.88 -14.65 5.74
CA GLY A 83 -9.03 -15.91 5.01
C GLY A 83 -8.60 -15.79 3.54
N LYS A 84 -8.92 -14.67 2.87
CA LYS A 84 -8.48 -14.43 1.48
C LYS A 84 -6.97 -14.20 1.41
N LEU A 85 -6.40 -13.47 2.37
CA LEU A 85 -4.96 -13.24 2.46
C LEU A 85 -4.19 -14.55 2.64
N VAL A 86 -4.66 -15.43 3.52
CA VAL A 86 -4.08 -16.77 3.72
C VAL A 86 -4.13 -17.58 2.42
N LEU A 87 -5.27 -17.61 1.73
CA LEU A 87 -5.38 -18.33 0.45
C LEU A 87 -4.43 -17.78 -0.62
N MET A 88 -4.24 -16.46 -0.69
CA MET A 88 -3.27 -15.85 -1.59
C MET A 88 -1.83 -16.23 -1.22
N ALA A 89 -1.47 -16.12 0.06
CA ALA A 89 -0.12 -16.44 0.54
C ALA A 89 0.23 -17.93 0.37
N VAL A 90 -0.71 -18.85 0.61
CA VAL A 90 -0.49 -20.30 0.39
C VAL A 90 -0.21 -20.61 -1.08
N ARG A 91 -0.84 -19.86 -2.00
CA ARG A 91 -0.68 -20.03 -3.45
C ARG A 91 0.52 -19.28 -4.02
N ASP A 92 1.21 -18.47 -3.21
CA ASP A 92 2.33 -17.66 -3.66
C ASP A 92 3.65 -18.18 -3.07
N ALA A 93 4.44 -18.88 -3.88
CA ALA A 93 5.74 -19.39 -3.45
C ALA A 93 6.72 -18.28 -3.04
N GLN A 94 6.51 -17.05 -3.54
CA GLN A 94 7.46 -15.94 -3.53
C GLN A 94 7.06 -14.80 -2.60
N ALA A 95 5.90 -14.86 -1.95
CA ALA A 95 5.45 -13.85 -1.01
C ALA A 95 4.81 -14.50 0.21
N SER A 96 5.01 -13.90 1.38
CA SER A 96 4.56 -14.40 2.66
C SER A 96 3.24 -13.75 3.10
N LEU A 97 2.56 -14.33 4.09
CA LEU A 97 1.36 -13.72 4.69
C LEU A 97 1.63 -12.30 5.23
N PRO A 98 2.76 -12.01 5.92
CA PRO A 98 3.15 -10.63 6.26
C PRO A 98 3.17 -9.65 5.08
N ASP A 99 3.66 -10.05 3.91
CA ASP A 99 3.70 -9.18 2.72
C ASP A 99 2.29 -8.81 2.24
N TYR A 100 1.39 -9.80 2.24
CA TYR A 100 -0.01 -9.59 1.91
C TYR A 100 -0.74 -8.74 2.96
N LEU A 101 -0.42 -8.90 4.24
CA LEU A 101 -0.98 -8.07 5.33
C LEU A 101 -0.53 -6.62 5.21
N ALA A 102 0.76 -6.37 4.97
CA ALA A 102 1.30 -5.03 4.79
C ALA A 102 0.67 -4.34 3.57
N ALA A 103 0.59 -5.04 2.43
CA ALA A 103 -0.06 -4.52 1.24
C ALA A 103 -1.57 -4.25 1.46
N MET A 104 -2.28 -5.14 2.16
CA MET A 104 -3.69 -4.96 2.49
C MET A 104 -3.90 -3.76 3.41
N TRP A 105 -3.07 -3.58 4.43
CA TRP A 105 -3.15 -2.42 5.32
C TRP A 105 -3.04 -1.10 4.55
N GLU A 106 -2.10 -1.01 3.59
CA GLU A 106 -2.00 0.16 2.72
C GLU A 106 -3.26 0.37 1.87
N ARG A 107 -3.89 -0.72 1.38
CA ARG A 107 -5.16 -0.63 0.64
C ARG A 107 -6.31 -0.16 1.53
N VAL A 108 -6.40 -0.64 2.77
CA VAL A 108 -7.39 -0.22 3.77
C VAL A 108 -7.25 1.28 4.06
N ALA A 109 -6.02 1.74 4.32
CA ALA A 109 -5.74 3.15 4.63
C ALA A 109 -6.00 4.11 3.45
N SER A 110 -5.93 3.63 2.21
CA SER A 110 -6.06 4.45 0.99
C SER A 110 -7.33 4.21 0.18
N TYR A 111 -8.26 3.37 0.67
CA TYR A 111 -9.41 2.95 -0.12
C TYR A 111 -10.34 4.13 -0.49
N PRO A 112 -10.70 4.32 -1.77
CA PRO A 112 -11.51 5.45 -2.19
C PRO A 112 -13.02 5.20 -1.98
N VAL A 113 -13.47 5.25 -0.72
CA VAL A 113 -14.85 4.94 -0.28
C VAL A 113 -15.94 5.68 -1.07
N ASN A 114 -15.68 6.90 -1.55
CA ASN A 114 -16.65 7.67 -2.32
C ASN A 114 -16.77 7.23 -3.78
N ARG A 115 -15.70 6.67 -4.36
CA ARG A 115 -15.62 6.33 -5.79
C ARG A 115 -15.86 4.84 -6.05
N ARG A 116 -15.47 3.97 -5.12
CA ARG A 116 -15.59 2.51 -5.25
C ARG A 116 -16.50 1.96 -4.17
N ARG A 117 -17.80 1.91 -4.49
CA ARG A 117 -18.86 1.54 -3.53
C ARG A 117 -19.37 0.10 -3.68
N ARG A 118 -18.85 -0.65 -4.65
CA ARG A 118 -19.28 -2.02 -4.94
C ARG A 118 -18.09 -2.96 -5.09
N ARG A 119 -18.32 -4.24 -4.82
CA ARG A 119 -17.30 -5.31 -4.86
C ARG A 119 -16.08 -4.95 -4.02
N VAL A 120 -16.30 -4.38 -2.84
CA VAL A 120 -15.29 -3.78 -1.98
C VAL A 120 -14.24 -4.80 -1.59
N ALA A 121 -14.68 -5.96 -1.08
CA ALA A 121 -13.80 -7.07 -0.72
C ALA A 121 -12.97 -7.57 -1.92
N ALA A 122 -13.60 -7.71 -3.09
CA ALA A 122 -12.90 -8.18 -4.30
C ALA A 122 -11.86 -7.16 -4.78
N ASN A 123 -12.19 -5.87 -4.76
CA ASN A 123 -11.28 -4.78 -5.11
C ASN A 123 -10.11 -4.70 -4.13
N LEU A 124 -10.36 -4.80 -2.82
CA LEU A 124 -9.30 -4.85 -1.80
C LEU A 124 -8.35 -6.03 -2.04
N ALA A 125 -8.89 -7.23 -2.26
CA ALA A 125 -8.07 -8.41 -2.53
C ALA A 125 -7.25 -8.27 -3.83
N LEU A 126 -7.88 -7.81 -4.92
CA LEU A 126 -7.21 -7.66 -6.21
C LEU A 126 -6.13 -6.56 -6.18
N ASP A 127 -6.41 -5.43 -5.55
CA ASP A 127 -5.44 -4.34 -5.42
C ASP A 127 -4.27 -4.74 -4.51
N THR A 128 -4.53 -5.52 -3.46
CA THR A 128 -3.49 -6.12 -2.61
C THR A 128 -2.60 -7.05 -3.43
N LEU A 129 -3.21 -7.98 -4.18
CA LEU A 129 -2.48 -8.91 -5.04
C LEU A 129 -1.62 -8.17 -6.07
N LYS A 130 -2.18 -7.15 -6.75
CA LYS A 130 -1.45 -6.30 -7.69
C LYS A 130 -0.26 -5.60 -7.03
N SER A 131 -0.44 -5.10 -5.81
CA SER A 131 0.63 -4.44 -5.05
C SER A 131 1.78 -5.40 -4.75
N VAL A 132 1.46 -6.59 -4.23
CA VAL A 132 2.47 -7.63 -3.93
C VAL A 132 3.19 -8.08 -5.21
N LYS A 133 2.46 -8.32 -6.30
CA LYS A 133 3.08 -8.71 -7.58
C LYS A 133 3.92 -7.59 -8.21
N SER A 134 3.48 -6.33 -8.11
CA SER A 134 4.22 -5.20 -8.67
C SER A 134 5.53 -4.94 -7.90
N ASN A 135 5.51 -5.01 -6.57
CA ASN A 135 6.73 -4.90 -5.75
C ASN A 135 7.72 -6.02 -6.06
N ARG A 136 7.23 -7.22 -6.40
CA ARG A 136 8.09 -8.33 -6.84
C ARG A 136 8.78 -8.09 -8.17
N TRP A 137 8.10 -7.54 -9.17
CA TRP A 137 8.75 -7.16 -10.43
C TRP A 137 9.82 -6.08 -10.22
N GLN A 138 9.69 -5.27 -9.17
CA GLN A 138 10.68 -4.26 -8.80
C GLN A 138 11.91 -4.87 -8.11
N LEU A 139 11.76 -5.96 -7.34
CA LEU A 139 12.89 -6.68 -6.70
C LEU A 139 13.52 -7.76 -7.59
N GLY A 140 12.74 -8.42 -8.45
CA GLY A 140 13.18 -9.53 -9.30
C GLY A 140 13.71 -9.10 -10.67
N SER A 141 13.80 -7.80 -10.94
CA SER A 141 14.48 -7.25 -12.11
C SER A 141 16.00 -7.20 -11.86
N GLU A 142 16.59 -8.35 -11.59
CA GLU A 142 18.01 -8.57 -11.85
C GLU A 142 18.16 -8.65 -13.38
N LEU A 143 18.86 -7.68 -13.95
CA LEU A 143 19.19 -7.64 -15.37
C LEU A 143 19.84 -8.97 -15.80
N PRO A 144 19.50 -9.56 -16.96
CA PRO A 144 20.26 -10.69 -17.50
C PRO A 144 21.71 -10.25 -17.74
N GLY A 145 22.65 -10.71 -16.90
CA GLY A 145 24.08 -10.49 -17.09
C GLY A 145 24.90 -10.15 -15.83
N LEU A 146 24.28 -9.81 -14.70
CA LEU A 146 25.01 -9.58 -13.45
C LEU A 146 25.09 -10.89 -12.65
N HIS A 147 26.11 -11.68 -12.94
CA HIS A 147 26.62 -12.60 -11.92
C HIS A 147 27.11 -11.73 -10.76
N ALA A 148 26.57 -11.97 -9.57
CA ALA A 148 27.01 -11.35 -8.33
C ALA A 148 28.44 -11.81 -8.01
N GLU A 149 29.43 -11.24 -8.70
CA GLU A 149 30.74 -11.08 -8.12
C GLU A 149 30.61 -10.00 -7.05
N SER A 150 30.86 -10.40 -5.81
CA SER A 150 30.86 -9.53 -4.63
C SER A 150 31.87 -8.41 -4.80
N VAL A 151 31.47 -7.31 -5.44
CA VAL A 151 32.22 -6.06 -5.43
C VAL A 151 31.92 -5.41 -4.08
N THR A 152 32.88 -5.50 -3.17
CA THR A 152 33.01 -4.57 -2.04
C THR A 152 33.26 -3.17 -2.60
N GLY A 153 32.20 -2.52 -3.07
CA GLY A 153 32.23 -1.13 -3.51
C GLY A 153 31.74 -0.24 -2.37
N ALA A 154 32.54 0.76 -2.01
CA ALA A 154 32.16 1.78 -1.04
C ALA A 154 30.79 2.37 -1.38
N ALA A 155 29.98 2.66 -0.36
CA ALA A 155 28.69 3.30 -0.52
C ALA A 155 28.85 4.60 -1.35
N PRO A 156 28.03 4.81 -2.40
CA PRO A 156 28.13 6.01 -3.22
C PRO A 156 27.92 7.27 -2.37
N ASP A 157 28.67 8.33 -2.69
CA ASP A 157 28.56 9.63 -2.03
C ASP A 157 27.11 10.15 -2.15
N PRO A 158 26.44 10.45 -1.02
CA PRO A 158 25.07 10.95 -1.03
C PRO A 158 24.89 12.25 -1.83
N ALA A 159 25.93 13.08 -1.99
CA ALA A 159 25.87 14.27 -2.83
C ALA A 159 25.84 13.92 -4.33
N ALA A 160 26.64 12.95 -4.77
CA ALA A 160 26.65 12.46 -6.15
C ALA A 160 25.35 11.75 -6.51
N ALA A 161 24.77 10.97 -5.59
CA ALA A 161 23.49 10.30 -5.78
C ALA A 161 22.30 11.28 -5.94
N LEU A 162 22.38 12.46 -5.32
CA LEU A 162 21.36 13.50 -5.42
C LEU A 162 21.43 14.26 -6.75
N ASP A 163 22.65 14.52 -7.24
CA ASP A 163 22.89 15.10 -8.56
C ASP A 163 22.39 14.17 -9.68
N ASP A 164 22.65 12.86 -9.55
CA ASP A 164 22.13 11.84 -10.46
C ASP A 164 20.59 11.79 -10.47
N ALA A 165 19.93 11.98 -9.32
CA ALA A 165 18.47 11.99 -9.25
C ALA A 165 17.86 13.19 -10.01
N ASP A 166 18.42 14.40 -9.87
CA ASP A 166 17.93 15.58 -10.58
C ASP A 166 18.18 15.48 -12.09
N ARG A 167 19.33 14.92 -12.50
CA ARG A 167 19.65 14.63 -13.91
C ARG A 167 18.66 13.64 -14.52
N VAL A 168 18.33 12.54 -13.84
CA VAL A 168 17.32 11.56 -14.29
C VAL A 168 15.95 12.21 -14.46
N LEU A 169 15.55 13.09 -13.52
CA LEU A 169 14.28 13.80 -13.60
C LEU A 169 14.22 14.80 -14.75
N ALA A 170 15.32 15.54 -14.99
CA ALA A 170 15.44 16.47 -16.11
C ALA A 170 15.34 15.74 -17.46
N GLU A 171 16.05 14.63 -17.58
CA GLU A 171 16.09 13.84 -18.81
C GLU A 171 14.76 13.14 -19.10
N GLY A 172 14.10 12.62 -18.05
CA GLY A 172 12.75 12.07 -18.16
C GLY A 172 11.71 13.09 -18.64
N ALA A 173 11.84 14.36 -18.24
CA ALA A 173 10.96 15.42 -18.75
C ALA A 173 11.30 15.82 -20.19
N ARG A 174 12.59 15.93 -20.52
CA ARG A 174 13.07 16.25 -21.88
C ARG A 174 12.57 15.23 -22.91
N LEU A 175 12.59 13.95 -22.56
CA LEU A 175 12.11 12.86 -23.41
C LEU A 175 10.59 12.68 -23.38
N GLY A 176 9.85 13.48 -22.60
CA GLY A 176 8.40 13.41 -22.47
C GLY A 176 7.89 12.18 -21.70
N VAL A 177 8.76 11.45 -21.02
CA VAL A 177 8.41 10.29 -20.17
C VAL A 177 7.58 10.73 -18.96
N ILE A 178 7.93 11.89 -18.40
CA ILE A 178 7.15 12.56 -17.35
C ILE A 178 6.83 13.98 -17.76
N SER A 179 5.70 14.51 -17.28
CA SER A 179 5.38 15.92 -17.45
C SER A 179 6.20 16.79 -16.51
N GLU A 180 6.35 18.08 -16.86
CA GLU A 180 7.07 19.03 -16.01
C GLU A 180 6.44 19.16 -14.61
N LEU A 181 5.11 19.01 -14.51
CA LEU A 181 4.42 18.96 -13.22
C LEU A 181 4.83 17.75 -12.37
N ILE A 182 5.03 16.57 -12.99
CA ILE A 182 5.50 15.36 -12.31
C ILE A 182 6.96 15.53 -11.90
N ARG A 183 7.81 16.08 -12.79
CA ARG A 183 9.21 16.42 -12.48
C ARG A 183 9.34 17.34 -11.28
N ALA A 184 8.64 18.48 -11.28
CA ALA A 184 8.64 19.44 -10.18
C ALA A 184 8.18 18.80 -8.86
N THR A 185 7.16 17.93 -8.93
CA THR A 185 6.69 17.18 -7.74
C THR A 185 7.76 16.23 -7.21
N MET A 186 8.44 15.50 -8.08
CA MET A 186 9.47 14.53 -7.68
C MET A 186 10.75 15.20 -7.19
N ARG A 187 11.17 16.33 -7.77
CA ARG A 187 12.33 17.10 -7.31
C ARG A 187 12.10 17.62 -5.88
N CYS A 188 10.92 18.17 -5.61
CA CYS A 188 10.51 18.67 -4.30
C CYS A 188 10.61 17.60 -3.19
N VAL A 189 10.29 16.34 -3.52
CA VAL A 189 10.30 15.22 -2.54
C VAL A 189 11.66 14.52 -2.47
N TYR A 190 12.27 14.20 -3.61
CA TYR A 190 13.44 13.31 -3.67
C TYR A 190 14.77 14.06 -3.78
N VAL A 191 14.79 15.27 -4.33
CA VAL A 191 16.01 16.08 -4.48
C VAL A 191 16.11 17.09 -3.32
N GLU A 192 15.00 17.77 -3.00
CA GLU A 192 14.96 18.74 -1.90
C GLU A 192 14.64 18.10 -0.54
N GLY A 193 14.33 16.81 -0.51
CA GLY A 193 14.10 16.03 0.73
C GLY A 193 12.86 16.43 1.52
N ARG A 194 11.90 17.16 0.91
CA ARG A 194 10.70 17.61 1.63
C ARG A 194 9.74 16.46 1.89
N THR A 195 9.01 16.56 3.01
CA THR A 195 7.92 15.63 3.28
C THR A 195 6.79 15.82 2.26
N GLY A 196 5.95 14.79 2.06
CA GLY A 196 4.81 14.90 1.16
C GLY A 196 3.78 15.98 1.57
N ALA A 197 3.77 16.39 2.84
CA ALA A 197 2.93 17.49 3.33
C ALA A 197 3.53 18.86 2.96
N ASP A 198 4.84 19.03 3.18
CA ASP A 198 5.54 20.27 2.84
C ASP A 198 5.59 20.49 1.32
N ALA A 199 5.84 19.42 0.56
CA ALA A 199 5.80 19.45 -0.89
C ALA A 199 4.41 19.84 -1.43
N ALA A 200 3.34 19.40 -0.75
CA ALA A 200 1.98 19.76 -1.12
C ALA A 200 1.70 21.25 -0.90
N ALA A 201 2.18 21.82 0.21
CA ALA A 201 2.07 23.24 0.50
C ALA A 201 2.83 24.10 -0.54
N VAL A 202 4.06 23.71 -0.88
CA VAL A 202 4.89 24.41 -1.88
C VAL A 202 4.27 24.36 -3.28
N LEU A 203 3.68 23.23 -3.66
CA LEU A 203 3.15 23.00 -5.00
C LEU A 203 1.67 23.37 -5.17
N GLY A 204 1.04 23.98 -4.16
CA GLY A 204 -0.40 24.29 -4.18
C GLY A 204 -1.28 23.06 -4.42
N ALA A 205 -0.89 21.91 -3.87
CA ALA A 205 -1.53 20.62 -4.09
C ALA A 205 -1.96 19.97 -2.77
N THR A 206 -2.64 18.82 -2.85
CA THR A 206 -2.90 17.98 -1.66
C THR A 206 -1.79 16.95 -1.48
N PRO A 207 -1.49 16.49 -0.24
CA PRO A 207 -0.51 15.42 -0.01
C PRO A 207 -0.81 14.13 -0.79
N SER A 208 -2.09 13.84 -1.02
CA SER A 208 -2.52 12.71 -1.83
C SER A 208 -2.18 12.87 -3.32
N ALA A 209 -2.27 14.08 -3.87
CA ALA A 209 -1.90 14.38 -5.24
C ALA A 209 -0.36 14.31 -5.42
N VAL A 210 0.41 14.76 -4.43
CA VAL A 210 1.88 14.59 -4.40
C VAL A 210 2.24 13.11 -4.47
N ARG A 211 1.67 12.28 -3.58
CA ARG A 211 1.92 10.82 -3.57
C ARG A 211 1.56 10.15 -4.90
N GLN A 212 0.40 10.52 -5.47
CA GLN A 212 -0.07 9.96 -6.74
C GLN A 212 0.87 10.33 -7.90
N ARG A 213 1.34 11.58 -7.96
CA ARG A 213 2.27 12.06 -8.98
C ARG A 213 3.66 11.43 -8.83
N CYS A 214 4.21 11.33 -7.61
CA CYS A 214 5.46 10.60 -7.37
C CYS A 214 5.34 9.14 -7.83
N SER A 215 4.24 8.46 -7.48
CA SER A 215 3.98 7.08 -7.91
C SER A 215 3.85 6.97 -9.44
N GLN A 216 3.24 7.96 -10.09
CA GLN A 216 3.12 8.00 -11.55
C GLN A 216 4.48 8.22 -12.22
N GLY A 217 5.25 9.20 -11.76
CA GLY A 217 6.56 9.54 -12.30
C GLY A 217 7.58 8.42 -12.10
N VAL A 218 7.63 7.81 -10.90
CA VAL A 218 8.48 6.63 -10.66
C VAL A 218 8.16 5.49 -11.62
N ARG A 219 6.87 5.22 -11.89
CA ARG A 219 6.48 4.18 -12.84
C ARG A 219 6.87 4.50 -14.28
N ALA A 220 6.66 5.75 -14.71
CA ALA A 220 7.01 6.19 -16.06
C ALA A 220 8.53 6.14 -16.28
N LEU A 221 9.32 6.71 -15.37
CA LEU A 221 10.78 6.69 -15.45
C LEU A 221 11.34 5.26 -15.43
N ARG A 222 10.80 4.38 -14.59
CA ARG A 222 11.21 2.96 -14.57
C ARG A 222 10.91 2.24 -15.88
N ALA A 223 9.75 2.50 -16.48
CA ALA A 223 9.38 1.88 -17.76
C ALA A 223 10.31 2.33 -18.91
N SER A 224 10.90 3.53 -18.80
CA SER A 224 11.84 4.09 -19.77
C SER A 224 13.30 4.04 -19.31
N ALA A 225 13.62 3.29 -18.24
CA ALA A 225 14.95 3.26 -17.64
C ALA A 225 16.08 2.88 -18.62
N PRO A 226 15.90 1.91 -19.55
CA PRO A 226 16.95 1.60 -20.53
C PRO A 226 17.26 2.77 -21.48
N VAL A 227 16.25 3.54 -21.87
CA VAL A 227 16.40 4.72 -22.75
C VAL A 227 17.07 5.86 -21.99
N LEU A 228 16.68 6.08 -20.74
CA LEU A 228 17.27 7.11 -19.86
C LEU A 228 18.74 6.82 -19.55
N ALA A 229 19.08 5.56 -19.27
CA ALA A 229 20.46 5.15 -19.00
C ALA A 229 21.40 5.43 -20.19
N GLY A 230 20.93 5.18 -21.42
CA GLY A 230 21.71 5.47 -22.64
C GLY A 230 21.94 6.96 -22.91
N GLN A 231 21.10 7.85 -22.39
CA GLN A 231 21.22 9.30 -22.55
C GLN A 231 22.03 9.96 -21.42
N LEU A 232 22.16 9.30 -20.26
CA LEU A 232 22.88 9.83 -19.09
C LEU A 232 24.38 9.45 -19.08
N VAL A 233 24.76 8.44 -19.87
CA VAL A 233 26.14 7.94 -20.04
C VAL A 233 26.88 8.58 -21.24
N GLY A 234 26.15 9.26 -22.13
CA GLY A 234 26.71 10.05 -23.24
C GLY A 234 26.85 11.52 -22.89
#